data_AF-A0A6B2LTK1-F1
#
_entry.id   AF-A0A6B2LTK1-F1
#
_cell.length_a   1.000
_cell.length_b   1.000
_cell.length_c   1.000
_cell.angle_alpha   90.00
_cell.angle_beta   90.00
_cell.angle_gamma   90.00
#
_symmetry.space_group_name_H-M   'P 1'
#
loop_
_entity.id
_entity.type
_entity.pdbx_description
1 polymer ?
#
loop_
_entity_poly.entity_id
_entity_poly.type
_entity_poly.pdbx_seq_one_letter_code
_entity_poly.pdbx_strand_id
1 'polypeptide(L)'
;MKLFLRELPVPLVTYDLYQPLVDIAAQIDSEENLIQKLPEIKSLLDQLAPCYNKSLHFVCSFLKDISAYEEVTKMPVNNLAIVFASNIMRP
;
A
#
# COMPACT_ATOMS: atom_id res chain seq x y z
N MET A 1 -3.76 11.32 10.35
CA MET A 1 -3.90 10.33 9.26
C MET A 1 -3.71 8.89 9.72
N LYS A 2 -2.58 8.50 10.33
CA LYS A 2 -2.33 7.11 10.77
C LYS A 2 -3.44 6.52 11.65
N LEU A 3 -3.84 7.25 12.71
CA LEU A 3 -4.94 6.85 13.58
C LEU A 3 -6.25 6.65 12.81
N PHE A 4 -6.61 7.59 11.93
CA PHE A 4 -7.81 7.48 11.11
C PHE A 4 -7.84 6.20 10.27
N LEU A 5 -6.73 5.87 9.59
CA LEU A 5 -6.63 4.64 8.79
C LEU A 5 -6.77 3.38 9.65
N ARG A 6 -6.19 3.39 10.85
CA ARG A 6 -6.26 2.27 11.79
C ARG A 6 -7.66 2.07 12.38
N GLU A 7 -8.40 3.15 12.65
CA GLU A 7 -9.74 3.08 13.23
C GLU A 7 -10.86 2.77 12.20
N LEU A 8 -10.52 2.61 10.91
CA LEU A 8 -11.51 2.19 9.92
C LEU A 8 -12.09 0.81 10.30
N PRO A 9 -13.42 0.59 10.21
CA PRO A 9 -14.04 -0.71 10.50
C PRO A 9 -13.47 -1.84 9.64
N VAL A 10 -13.13 -1.53 8.39
CA VAL A 10 -12.45 -2.41 7.44
C VAL A 10 -11.16 -1.71 7.00
N PRO A 11 -10.01 -2.39 6.97
CA PRO A 11 -8.75 -1.78 6.53
C PRO A 11 -8.86 -1.21 5.11
N LEU A 12 -8.02 -0.23 4.81
CA LEU A 12 -8.05 0.45 3.52
C LEU A 12 -7.74 -0.50 2.36
N VAL A 13 -6.82 -1.44 2.57
CA VAL A 13 -6.73 -2.67 1.79
C VAL A 13 -7.60 -3.69 2.54
N THR A 14 -8.74 -4.04 1.96
CA THR A 14 -9.73 -4.92 2.59
C THR A 14 -9.14 -6.28 2.94
N TYR A 15 -9.76 -6.97 3.92
CA TYR A 15 -9.33 -8.30 4.34
C TYR A 15 -9.24 -9.29 3.17
N ASP A 16 -10.18 -9.22 2.23
CA ASP A 16 -10.23 -10.09 1.05
C ASP A 16 -9.01 -9.96 0.14
N LEU A 17 -8.36 -8.79 0.13
CA LEU A 17 -7.19 -8.51 -0.70
C LEU A 17 -5.87 -8.71 0.05
N TYR A 18 -5.89 -8.89 1.38
CA TYR A 18 -4.67 -9.06 2.17
C TYR A 18 -3.86 -10.27 1.70
N GLN A 19 -4.46 -11.47 1.73
CA GLN A 19 -3.76 -12.70 1.38
C GLN A 19 -3.30 -12.72 -0.09
N PRO A 20 -4.14 -12.36 -1.09
CA PRO A 20 -3.71 -12.28 -2.48
C PRO A 20 -2.51 -11.33 -2.70
N LEU A 21 -2.49 -10.17 -2.04
CA LEU A 21 -1.37 -9.23 -2.15
C LEU A 21 -0.10 -9.78 -1.50
N VAL A 22 -0.22 -10.47 -0.36
CA VAL A 22 0.92 -11.14 0.30
C VAL A 22 1.49 -12.25 -0.57
N ASP A 23 0.62 -13.04 -1.22
CA ASP A 23 1.02 -14.14 -2.10
C ASP A 23 1.76 -13.63 -3.35
N ILE A 24 1.31 -12.51 -3.92
CA ILE A 24 2.03 -11.84 -5.01
C ILE A 24 3.36 -11.29 -4.51
N ALA A 25 3.38 -10.62 -3.36
CA ALA A 25 4.61 -10.06 -2.79
C ALA A 25 5.69 -11.12 -2.52
N ALA A 26 5.28 -12.32 -2.10
CA ALA A 26 6.20 -13.44 -1.88
C ALA A 26 6.84 -13.98 -3.17
N GLN A 27 6.26 -13.69 -4.34
CA GLN A 27 6.79 -14.09 -5.65
C GLN A 27 7.73 -13.03 -6.26
N ILE A 28 7.84 -11.85 -5.65
CA ILE A 28 8.66 -10.75 -6.15
C ILE A 28 10.08 -10.90 -5.56
N ASP A 29 11.01 -11.29 -6.40
CA ASP A 29 12.43 -11.48 -6.07
C ASP A 29 13.35 -10.44 -6.75
N SER A 30 12.80 -9.68 -7.71
CA SER A 30 13.53 -8.72 -8.52
C SER A 30 12.60 -7.61 -9.04
N GLU A 31 13.19 -6.49 -9.47
CA GLU A 31 12.44 -5.36 -10.05
C GLU A 31 11.77 -5.72 -11.38
N GLU A 32 12.40 -6.57 -12.19
CA GLU A 32 11.81 -7.10 -13.44
C GLU A 32 10.57 -7.96 -13.14
N ASN A 33 10.63 -8.82 -12.11
CA ASN A 33 9.49 -9.61 -11.66
C ASN A 33 8.36 -8.70 -11.13
N LEU A 34 8.69 -7.67 -10.36
CA LEU A 34 7.72 -6.66 -9.90
C LEU A 34 6.94 -6.04 -11.07
N ILE A 35 7.62 -5.63 -12.14
CA ILE A 35 6.98 -5.03 -13.32
C ILE A 35 5.98 -6.02 -13.96
N GLN A 36 6.32 -7.30 -14.02
CA GLN A 36 5.43 -8.34 -14.54
C GLN A 36 4.21 -8.60 -13.64
N LYS A 37 4.33 -8.33 -12.34
CA LYS A 37 3.26 -8.47 -11.34
C LYS A 37 2.36 -7.24 -11.19
N LEU A 38 2.77 -6.07 -11.71
CA LEU A 38 1.94 -4.85 -11.67
C LEU A 38 0.51 -5.02 -12.23
N PRO A 39 0.27 -5.73 -13.35
CA PRO A 39 -1.09 -5.95 -13.84
C PRO A 39 -1.95 -6.78 -12.88
N GLU A 40 -1.34 -7.75 -12.20
CA GLU A 40 -2.01 -8.61 -11.21
C GLU A 40 -2.39 -7.79 -9.96
N ILE A 41 -1.46 -7.00 -9.44
CA ILE A 41 -1.70 -6.06 -8.34
C ILE A 41 -2.81 -5.07 -8.71
N LYS A 42 -2.76 -4.51 -9.92
CA LYS A 42 -3.78 -3.57 -10.40
C LYS A 42 -5.17 -4.23 -10.46
N SER A 43 -5.25 -5.45 -10.99
CA SER A 43 -6.50 -6.22 -11.05
C SER A 43 -7.11 -6.46 -9.67
N LEU A 44 -6.29 -6.75 -8.66
CA LEU A 44 -6.75 -6.85 -7.27
C LEU A 44 -7.27 -5.51 -6.73
N LEU A 45 -6.53 -4.42 -6.95
CA LEU A 45 -6.94 -3.09 -6.49
C LEU A 45 -8.20 -2.58 -7.19
N ASP A 46 -8.47 -3.01 -8.42
CA ASP A 46 -9.68 -2.70 -9.17
C ASP A 46 -10.94 -3.40 -8.59
N GLN A 47 -10.77 -4.42 -7.73
CA GLN A 47 -11.88 -5.05 -6.98
C GLN A 47 -12.33 -4.22 -5.78
N LEU A 48 -11.52 -3.26 -5.32
CA LEU A 48 -11.91 -2.36 -4.24
C LEU A 48 -13.06 -1.46 -4.67
N ALA A 49 -13.97 -1.16 -3.73
CA ALA A 49 -14.97 -0.12 -3.96
C ALA A 49 -14.29 1.21 -4.35
N PRO A 50 -14.87 2.02 -5.26
CA PRO A 50 -14.22 3.22 -5.79
C PRO A 50 -13.73 4.21 -4.72
N CYS A 51 -14.41 4.30 -3.58
CA CYS A 51 -13.99 5.16 -2.46
C CYS A 51 -12.72 4.63 -1.75
N TYR A 52 -12.57 3.32 -1.60
CA TYR A 52 -11.38 2.69 -1.03
C TYR A 52 -10.19 2.83 -1.97
N ASN A 53 -10.38 2.55 -3.27
CA ASN A 53 -9.33 2.69 -4.27
C ASN A 53 -8.81 4.15 -4.37
N LYS A 54 -9.71 5.14 -4.44
CA LYS A 54 -9.33 6.57 -4.43
C LYS A 54 -8.57 6.97 -3.17
N SER A 55 -9.01 6.48 -2.00
CA SER A 55 -8.35 6.78 -0.73
C SER A 55 -6.96 6.14 -0.66
N LEU A 56 -6.81 4.90 -1.13
CA LEU A 56 -5.52 4.23 -1.24
C LEU A 56 -4.57 4.97 -2.19
N HIS A 57 -5.07 5.38 -3.36
CA HIS A 57 -4.29 6.18 -4.29
C HIS A 57 -3.81 7.49 -3.67
N PHE A 58 -4.70 8.20 -2.95
CA PHE A 58 -4.32 9.42 -2.23
C PHE A 58 -3.22 9.17 -1.20
N VAL A 59 -3.37 8.12 -0.37
CA VAL A 59 -2.37 7.78 0.65
C VAL A 59 -1.03 7.43 0.00
N CYS A 60 -1.01 6.60 -1.05
CA CYS A 60 0.22 6.24 -1.76
C CYS A 60 0.90 7.46 -2.39
N SER A 61 0.15 8.35 -3.05
CA SER A 61 0.67 9.58 -3.63
C SER A 61 1.25 10.51 -2.57
N PHE A 62 0.56 10.66 -1.44
CA PHE A 62 1.05 11.44 -0.31
C PHE A 62 2.36 10.88 0.28
N LEU A 63 2.47 9.56 0.45
CA LEU A 63 3.70 8.93 0.93
C LEU A 63 4.85 9.08 -0.06
N LYS A 64 4.57 9.02 -1.36
CA LYS A 64 5.54 9.31 -2.42
C LYS A 64 6.06 10.75 -2.30
N ASP A 65 5.17 11.73 -2.11
CA ASP A 65 5.56 13.12 -1.96
C ASP A 65 6.42 13.33 -0.70
N ILE A 66 6.09 12.69 0.43
CA ILE A 66 6.92 12.75 1.65
C ILE A 66 8.31 12.16 1.41
N SER A 67 8.41 11.06 0.67
CA SER A 67 9.69 10.41 0.41
C SER A 67 10.67 11.32 -0.35
N ALA A 68 10.17 12.27 -1.15
CA ALA A 68 11.02 13.28 -1.81
C ALA A 68 11.70 14.26 -0.83
N TYR A 69 11.24 14.32 0.43
CA TYR A 69 11.82 15.13 1.50
C TYR A 69 12.62 14.29 2.50
N GLU A 70 13.11 13.10 2.11
CA GLU A 70 13.87 12.22 3.00
C GLU A 70 15.12 12.88 3.61
N GLU A 71 15.75 13.81 2.89
CA GLU A 71 16.91 14.56 3.38
C GLU A 71 16.62 15.37 4.65
N VAL A 72 15.38 15.82 4.83
CA VAL A 72 14.94 16.57 6.01
C VAL A 72 14.21 15.68 7.00
N THR A 73 13.25 14.88 6.52
CA THR A 73 12.42 14.02 7.37
C THR A 73 13.18 12.82 7.94
N LYS A 74 14.29 12.44 7.30
CA LYS A 74 15.05 11.22 7.57
C LYS A 74 14.18 9.96 7.45
N MET A 75 13.16 10.00 6.60
CA MET A 75 12.22 8.91 6.35
C MET A 75 12.28 8.47 4.88
N PRO A 76 13.18 7.52 4.52
CA PRO A 76 13.16 6.90 3.20
C PRO A 76 11.87 6.11 2.97
N VAL A 77 11.59 5.78 1.71
CA VAL A 77 10.35 5.07 1.30
C VAL A 77 10.13 3.78 2.09
N ASN A 78 11.19 3.03 2.40
CA ASN A 78 11.10 1.79 3.19
C ASN A 78 10.61 2.04 4.62
N ASN A 79 11.07 3.11 5.27
CA ASN A 79 10.61 3.46 6.61
C ASN A 79 9.14 3.90 6.60
N LEU A 80 8.73 4.65 5.58
CA LEU A 80 7.33 5.02 5.39
C LEU A 80 6.45 3.78 5.20
N ALA A 81 6.88 2.85 4.34
CA ALA A 81 6.15 1.60 4.10
C ALA A 81 5.97 0.78 5.39
N ILE A 82 7.02 0.58 6.18
CA ILE A 82 6.95 -0.15 7.46
C ILE A 82 5.96 0.50 8.43
N VAL A 83 6.01 1.83 8.57
CA VAL A 83 5.14 2.57 9.49
C VAL A 83 3.68 2.55 9.04
N PHE A 84 3.41 2.62 7.74
CA PHE A 84 2.05 2.71 7.22
C PHE A 84 1.42 1.35 6.90
N ALA A 85 2.19 0.29 6.65
CA ALA A 85 1.68 -1.04 6.31
C ALA A 85 0.66 -1.53 7.34
N SER A 86 0.98 -1.47 8.64
CA SER A 86 0.09 -1.89 9.73
C SER A 86 -1.19 -1.04 9.89
N ASN A 87 -1.22 0.16 9.29
CA ASN A 87 -2.39 1.03 9.32
C ASN A 87 -3.27 0.88 8.06
N ILE A 88 -2.72 0.34 6.97
CA ILE A 88 -3.40 0.19 5.66
C ILE A 88 -3.87 -1.24 5.43
N MET A 89 -3.11 -2.23 5.93
CA MET A 89 -3.33 -3.66 5.79
C MET A 89 -3.38 -4.33 7.16
N ARG A 90 -4.31 -5.30 7.31
CA ARG A 90 -4.45 -6.13 8.51
C ARG A 90 -4.72 -7.58 8.06
N PRO A 91 -4.15 -8.59 8.76
CA PRO A 91 -4.50 -9.99 8.54
C PRO A 91 -5.98 -10.24 8.83
#